data_AF-A0A3N5H0Z5-F1
#
_entry.id   AF-A0A3N5H0Z5-F1
#
_cell.length_a   1.000
_cell.length_b   1.000
_cell.length_c   1.000
_cell.angle_alpha   90.00
_cell.angle_beta   90.00
_cell.angle_gamma   90.00
#
_symmetry.space_group_name_H-M   'P 1'
#
loop_
_entity.id
_entity.type
_entity.pdbx_description
1 polymer ?
#
loop_
_entity_poly.entity_id
_entity_poly.type
_entity_poly.pdbx_seq_one_letter_code
_entity_poly.pdbx_strand_id
1 'polypeptide(L)'
;MRRPAIGLLNARRAAAGPLEPVDELWFRVLSVPLALGIAALFSRSQIGHALQRMVFGMPLHEIGHALTALALGIPAFPLPWFTPMAEGRSPVLTGLLLGAATGLVVLGRRAGRRSWTVGGAALGTVVGLGLLLGAGTARALVAFAGDAGAMVLGTLGVCTVFSGESSRFRHGALRWGLLVIGAAAFSDVASTWWAARRDPGEIPLGQIESGGLSDASVLVETHGWTEQALVGRYLVVAGLCLAALAVVWMLRALRPLLQARG
;
A
#
# COMPACT_ATOMS: atom_id res chain seq x y z
N MET A 1 4.76 29.77 -45.26
CA MET A 1 4.23 29.24 -43.98
C MET A 1 4.29 27.72 -43.99
N ARG A 2 5.29 27.10 -43.32
CA ARG A 2 5.44 25.64 -43.24
C ARG A 2 4.58 25.09 -42.09
N ARG A 3 3.67 24.15 -42.37
CA ARG A 3 2.80 23.49 -41.38
C ARG A 3 3.64 22.57 -40.47
N PRO A 4 3.76 22.83 -39.14
CA PRO A 4 4.46 21.95 -38.21
C PRO A 4 3.58 20.82 -37.64
N ALA A 5 2.31 20.73 -38.03
CA ALA A 5 1.32 19.88 -37.36
C ALA A 5 1.51 18.36 -37.58
N ILE A 6 2.12 17.93 -38.69
CA ILE A 6 2.20 16.50 -39.04
C ILE A 6 3.25 15.77 -38.19
N GLY A 7 4.36 16.42 -37.84
CA GLY A 7 5.42 15.82 -37.01
C GLY A 7 4.99 15.55 -35.57
N LEU A 8 4.17 16.44 -34.99
CA LEU A 8 3.69 16.35 -33.61
C LEU A 8 2.63 15.24 -33.43
N LEU A 9 1.78 15.02 -34.44
CA LEU A 9 0.82 13.92 -34.48
C LEU A 9 1.51 12.56 -34.65
N ASN A 10 2.54 12.49 -35.50
CA ASN A 10 3.33 11.27 -35.68
C ASN A 10 4.17 10.94 -34.43
N ALA A 11 4.71 11.95 -33.72
CA ALA A 11 5.41 11.74 -32.46
C ALA A 11 4.48 11.24 -31.34
N ARG A 12 3.22 11.71 -31.27
CA ARG A 12 2.22 11.20 -30.33
C ARG A 12 1.78 9.77 -30.64
N ARG A 13 1.64 9.40 -31.92
CA ARG A 13 1.37 8.00 -32.33
C ARG A 13 2.56 7.08 -32.06
N ALA A 14 3.79 7.53 -32.32
CA ALA A 14 5.00 6.76 -32.05
C ALA A 14 5.24 6.56 -30.54
N ALA A 15 4.83 7.53 -29.70
CA ALA A 15 4.90 7.42 -28.25
C ALA A 15 3.77 6.56 -27.64
N ALA A 16 2.71 6.25 -28.40
CA ALA A 16 1.55 5.52 -27.90
C ALA A 16 1.79 4.00 -27.73
N GLY A 17 2.91 3.47 -28.26
CA GLY A 17 3.16 2.03 -28.29
C GLY A 17 2.10 1.28 -29.10
N PRO A 18 2.19 -0.07 -29.19
CA PRO A 18 1.07 -0.87 -29.66
C PRO A 18 -0.14 -0.59 -28.75
N LEU A 19 -1.33 -0.42 -29.33
CA LEU A 19 -2.57 -0.39 -28.54
C LEU A 19 -2.66 -1.71 -27.78
N GLU A 20 -2.90 -1.65 -26.47
CA GLU A 20 -3.07 -2.86 -25.68
C GLU A 20 -4.22 -3.71 -26.25
N PRO A 21 -4.07 -5.04 -26.30
CA PRO A 21 -5.15 -5.92 -26.72
C PRO A 21 -6.42 -5.68 -25.89
N VAL A 22 -7.58 -5.63 -26.55
CA VAL A 22 -8.87 -5.35 -25.90
C VAL A 22 -9.15 -6.36 -24.77
N ASP A 23 -8.73 -7.62 -24.92
CA ASP A 23 -8.89 -8.65 -23.90
C ASP A 23 -8.13 -8.34 -22.61
N GLU A 24 -6.90 -7.83 -22.71
CA GLU A 24 -6.10 -7.40 -21.55
C GLU A 24 -6.80 -6.23 -20.81
N LEU A 25 -7.43 -5.31 -21.55
CA LEU A 25 -8.21 -4.23 -20.96
C LEU A 25 -9.45 -4.76 -20.22
N TRP A 26 -10.15 -5.76 -20.78
CA TRP A 26 -11.26 -6.44 -20.09
C TRP A 26 -10.80 -7.10 -18.80
N PHE A 27 -9.69 -7.83 -18.84
CA PHE A 27 -9.14 -8.46 -17.65
C PHE A 27 -8.84 -7.44 -16.55
N ARG A 28 -8.25 -6.28 -16.87
CA ARG A 28 -7.98 -5.23 -15.87
C ARG A 28 -9.26 -4.59 -15.32
N VAL A 29 -10.24 -4.36 -16.19
CA VAL A 29 -11.52 -3.75 -15.79
C VAL A 29 -12.27 -4.66 -14.83
N LEU A 30 -12.33 -5.97 -15.10
CA LEU A 30 -13.12 -6.92 -14.33
C LEU A 30 -12.40 -7.49 -13.12
N SER A 31 -11.11 -7.81 -13.23
CA SER A 31 -10.39 -8.54 -12.17
C SER A 31 -10.32 -7.80 -10.85
N VAL A 32 -10.11 -6.48 -10.87
CA VAL A 32 -10.01 -5.66 -9.65
C VAL A 32 -11.32 -5.61 -8.86
N PRO A 33 -12.47 -5.17 -9.43
CA PRO A 33 -13.72 -5.16 -8.68
C PRO A 33 -14.18 -6.56 -8.28
N LEU A 34 -13.94 -7.58 -9.10
CA LEU A 34 -14.26 -8.97 -8.74
C LEU A 34 -13.40 -9.46 -7.57
N ALA A 35 -12.09 -9.25 -7.60
CA ALA A 35 -11.21 -9.68 -6.51
C ALA A 35 -11.57 -8.99 -5.18
N LEU A 36 -11.83 -7.68 -5.19
CA LEU A 36 -12.28 -6.96 -4.01
C LEU A 36 -13.66 -7.43 -3.53
N GLY A 37 -14.60 -7.65 -4.45
CA GLY A 37 -15.94 -8.16 -4.11
C GLY A 37 -15.90 -9.55 -3.48
N ILE A 38 -15.12 -10.46 -4.06
CA ILE A 38 -14.92 -11.82 -3.54
C ILE A 38 -14.25 -11.78 -2.17
N ALA A 39 -13.16 -11.01 -2.01
CA ALA A 39 -12.46 -10.88 -0.74
C ALA A 39 -13.37 -10.27 0.35
N ALA A 40 -14.14 -9.23 0.03
CA ALA A 40 -15.09 -8.64 0.97
C ALA A 40 -16.23 -9.61 1.36
N LEU A 41 -16.69 -10.47 0.43
CA LEU A 41 -17.66 -11.52 0.74
C LEU A 41 -17.06 -12.59 1.65
N PHE A 42 -15.80 -12.98 1.40
CA PHE A 42 -15.10 -13.98 2.20
C PHE A 42 -14.92 -13.51 3.66
N SER A 43 -14.64 -12.22 3.86
CA SER A 43 -14.59 -11.55 5.17
C SER A 43 -15.91 -11.53 5.93
N ARG A 44 -17.05 -11.89 5.32
CA ARG A 44 -18.34 -11.99 6.05
C ARG A 44 -18.52 -13.27 6.83
N SER A 45 -17.73 -14.30 6.54
CA SER A 45 -17.75 -15.56 7.29
C SER A 45 -16.63 -15.57 8.32
N GLN A 46 -16.85 -16.15 9.51
CA GLN A 46 -15.82 -16.21 10.55
C GLN A 46 -14.58 -16.97 10.09
N ILE A 47 -14.77 -18.12 9.44
CA ILE A 47 -13.66 -18.94 8.92
C ILE A 47 -12.93 -18.21 7.79
N GLY A 48 -13.67 -17.59 6.87
CA GLY A 48 -13.08 -16.87 5.75
C GLY A 48 -12.28 -15.65 6.20
N HIS A 49 -12.84 -14.87 7.12
CA HIS A 49 -12.15 -13.76 7.78
C HIS A 49 -10.85 -14.21 8.46
N ALA A 50 -10.91 -15.26 9.29
CA ALA A 50 -9.74 -15.79 9.98
C ALA A 50 -8.64 -16.25 9.01
N LEU A 51 -8.99 -16.99 7.96
CA LEU A 51 -8.04 -17.44 6.94
C LEU A 51 -7.44 -16.26 6.16
N GLN A 52 -8.27 -15.29 5.78
CA GLN A 52 -7.83 -14.11 5.04
C GLN A 52 -6.85 -13.29 5.87
N ARG A 53 -7.17 -13.07 7.15
CA ARG A 53 -6.29 -12.39 8.08
C ARG A 53 -4.99 -13.17 8.29
N MET A 54 -5.05 -14.46 8.58
CA MET A 54 -3.86 -15.24 8.91
C MET A 54 -2.87 -15.38 7.74
N VAL A 55 -3.37 -15.58 6.51
CA VAL A 55 -2.53 -15.91 5.34
C VAL A 55 -2.14 -14.66 4.54
N PHE A 56 -3.03 -13.68 4.44
CA PHE A 56 -2.82 -12.51 3.57
C PHE A 56 -2.72 -11.20 4.35
N GLY A 57 -3.55 -11.02 5.38
CA GLY A 57 -3.60 -9.80 6.20
C GLY A 57 -2.35 -9.62 7.05
N MET A 58 -2.07 -10.57 7.95
CA MET A 58 -0.99 -10.52 8.94
C MET A 58 0.38 -10.30 8.31
N PRO A 59 0.80 -11.01 7.25
CA PRO A 59 2.10 -10.73 6.64
C PRO A 59 2.23 -9.28 6.14
N LEU A 60 1.18 -8.73 5.54
CA LEU A 60 1.18 -7.34 5.07
C LEU A 60 1.09 -6.33 6.23
N HIS A 61 0.40 -6.70 7.31
CA HIS A 61 0.33 -5.94 8.55
C HIS A 61 1.71 -5.83 9.22
N GLU A 62 2.43 -6.95 9.35
CA GLU A 62 3.79 -6.97 9.89
C GLU A 62 4.80 -6.24 8.99
N ILE A 63 4.66 -6.35 7.66
CA ILE A 63 5.43 -5.50 6.74
C ILE A 63 5.12 -4.02 6.96
N GLY A 64 3.87 -3.67 7.26
CA GLY A 64 3.46 -2.30 7.62
C GLY A 64 4.20 -1.75 8.84
N HIS A 65 4.27 -2.52 9.92
CA HIS A 65 5.09 -2.21 11.09
C HIS A 65 6.56 -2.03 10.72
N ALA A 66 7.14 -3.03 10.05
CA ALA A 66 8.57 -3.06 9.75
C ALA A 66 8.97 -1.89 8.85
N LEU A 67 8.22 -1.60 7.78
CA LEU A 67 8.51 -0.49 6.87
C LEU A 67 8.46 0.85 7.59
N THR A 68 7.47 1.05 8.46
CA THR A 68 7.33 2.30 9.22
C THR A 68 8.42 2.43 10.27
N ALA A 69 8.71 1.36 11.01
CA ALA A 69 9.81 1.34 11.98
C ALA A 69 11.15 1.65 11.31
N LEU A 70 11.46 0.97 10.20
CA LEU A 70 12.68 1.20 9.43
C LEU A 70 12.75 2.65 8.93
N ALA A 71 11.67 3.18 8.37
CA ALA A 71 11.62 4.58 7.91
C ALA A 71 11.82 5.59 9.05
N LEU A 72 11.43 5.25 10.28
CA LEU A 72 11.67 6.04 11.49
C LEU A 72 13.04 5.76 12.14
N GLY A 73 13.89 4.96 11.49
CA GLY A 73 15.24 4.62 11.95
C GLY A 73 15.26 3.56 13.05
N ILE A 74 14.16 2.85 13.30
CA ILE A 74 14.06 1.77 14.28
C ILE A 74 14.30 0.43 13.55
N PRO A 75 15.35 -0.33 13.91
CA PRO A 75 15.56 -1.66 13.35
C PRO A 75 14.36 -2.57 13.60
N ALA A 76 13.81 -3.14 12.53
CA ALA A 76 12.68 -4.05 12.57
C ALA A 76 12.79 -5.07 11.44
N PHE A 77 12.23 -6.26 11.66
CA PHE A 77 12.20 -7.32 10.66
C PHE A 77 10.80 -7.94 10.58
N PRO A 78 10.16 -7.98 9.40
CA PRO A 78 8.81 -8.52 9.27
C PRO A 78 8.86 -10.05 9.23
N LEU A 79 8.34 -10.71 10.27
CA LEU A 79 7.98 -12.14 10.21
C LEU A 79 6.49 -12.25 9.86
N PRO A 80 5.98 -13.44 9.48
CA PRO A 80 4.62 -13.53 8.94
C PRO A 80 3.49 -13.16 9.92
N TRP A 81 3.74 -13.20 11.23
CA TRP A 81 2.74 -12.93 12.28
C TRP A 81 3.22 -12.01 13.42
N PHE A 82 4.48 -11.56 13.38
CA PHE A 82 5.01 -10.60 14.36
C PHE A 82 6.23 -9.85 13.80
N THR A 83 6.49 -8.66 14.32
CA THR A 83 7.63 -7.83 13.90
C THR A 83 8.57 -7.61 15.08
N PRO A 84 9.65 -8.39 15.22
CA PRO A 84 10.72 -8.06 16.15
C PRO A 84 11.30 -6.69 15.78
N MET A 85 11.34 -5.79 16.75
CA MET A 85 11.86 -4.43 16.59
C MET A 85 12.67 -4.00 17.82
N ALA A 86 13.62 -3.10 17.59
CA ALA A 86 14.40 -2.50 18.66
C ALA A 86 13.58 -1.49 19.46
N GLU A 87 13.99 -1.21 20.69
CA GLU A 87 13.30 -0.24 21.55
C GLU A 87 13.45 1.21 21.07
N GLY A 88 14.50 1.52 20.30
CA GLY A 88 14.85 2.88 19.91
C GLY A 88 15.45 2.97 18.51
N ARG A 89 15.72 4.21 18.10
CA ARG A 89 16.33 4.51 16.81
C ARG A 89 17.80 4.11 16.77
N SER A 90 18.23 3.59 15.63
CA SER A 90 19.63 3.33 15.31
C SER A 90 20.19 4.46 14.45
N PRO A 91 21.21 5.21 14.92
CA PRO A 91 21.90 6.22 14.12
C PRO A 91 22.52 5.63 12.85
N VAL A 92 23.02 4.40 12.93
CA VAL A 92 23.61 3.68 11.79
C VAL A 92 22.56 3.42 10.72
N LEU A 93 21.41 2.84 11.10
CA LEU A 93 20.32 2.58 10.16
C LEU A 93 19.81 3.89 9.53
N THR A 94 19.62 4.92 10.35
CA THR A 94 19.20 6.25 9.88
C THR A 94 20.18 6.82 8.85
N GLY A 95 21.49 6.76 9.15
CA GLY A 95 22.54 7.21 8.24
C GLY A 95 22.53 6.43 6.93
N LEU A 96 22.34 5.12 6.98
CA LEU A 96 22.22 4.27 5.78
C LEU A 96 21.01 4.65 4.94
N LEU A 97 19.85 4.91 5.55
CA LEU A 97 18.63 5.30 4.83
C LEU A 97 18.75 6.67 4.18
N LEU A 98 19.33 7.66 4.87
CA LEU A 98 19.61 8.98 4.30
C LEU A 98 20.65 8.90 3.19
N GLY A 99 21.68 8.08 3.35
CA GLY A 99 22.68 7.80 2.32
C GLY A 99 22.04 7.15 1.09
N ALA A 100 21.18 6.15 1.28
CA ALA A 100 20.45 5.48 0.20
C ALA A 100 19.49 6.44 -0.52
N ALA A 101 18.73 7.26 0.23
CA ALA A 101 17.86 8.29 -0.32
C ALA A 101 18.64 9.28 -1.21
N THR A 102 19.77 9.78 -0.70
CA THR A 102 20.66 10.69 -1.45
C THR A 102 21.24 10.01 -2.68
N GLY A 103 21.70 8.77 -2.54
CA GLY A 103 22.21 7.95 -3.64
C GLY A 103 21.18 7.77 -4.75
N LEU A 104 19.92 7.43 -4.42
CA LEU A 104 18.82 7.31 -5.37
C LEU A 104 18.54 8.62 -6.12
N VAL A 105 18.58 9.77 -5.43
CA VAL A 105 18.42 11.09 -6.07
C VAL A 105 19.56 11.37 -7.05
N VAL A 106 20.80 11.17 -6.64
CA VAL A 106 21.99 11.45 -7.48
C VAL A 106 22.05 10.52 -8.68
N LEU A 107 21.93 9.21 -8.46
CA LEU A 107 21.96 8.21 -9.52
C LEU A 107 20.75 8.34 -10.45
N GLY A 108 19.57 8.62 -9.90
CA GLY A 108 18.36 8.88 -10.67
C GLY A 108 18.51 10.07 -11.61
N ARG A 109 19.07 11.18 -11.14
CA ARG A 109 19.35 12.36 -11.99
C ARG A 109 20.36 12.05 -13.08
N ARG A 110 21.49 11.40 -12.74
CA ARG A 110 22.54 11.03 -13.71
C ARG A 110 22.02 10.08 -14.80
N ALA A 111 21.17 9.13 -14.43
CA ALA A 111 20.58 8.17 -15.36
C ALA A 111 19.33 8.70 -16.10
N GLY A 112 18.92 9.95 -15.87
CA GLY A 112 17.67 10.50 -16.41
C GLY A 112 16.40 9.78 -15.91
N ARG A 113 16.49 9.00 -14.81
CA ARG A 113 15.39 8.21 -14.25
C ARG A 113 14.64 9.02 -13.19
N ARG A 114 13.57 9.69 -13.61
CA ARG A 114 12.71 10.49 -12.72
C ARG A 114 12.14 9.69 -11.55
N SER A 115 11.75 8.43 -11.76
CA SER A 115 11.19 7.59 -10.71
C SER A 115 12.16 7.36 -9.54
N TRP A 116 13.45 7.16 -9.83
CA TRP A 116 14.48 7.00 -8.79
C TRP A 116 14.70 8.30 -8.03
N THR A 117 14.68 9.43 -8.75
CA THR A 117 14.82 10.75 -8.13
C THR A 117 13.67 11.05 -7.17
N VAL A 118 12.44 10.78 -7.61
CA VAL A 118 11.23 10.97 -6.78
C VAL A 118 11.24 9.99 -5.60
N GLY A 119 11.58 8.72 -5.83
CA GLY A 119 11.65 7.72 -4.76
C GLY A 119 12.69 8.05 -3.69
N GLY A 120 13.89 8.46 -4.10
CA GLY A 120 14.93 8.90 -3.17
C GLY A 120 14.54 10.15 -2.39
N ALA A 121 13.94 11.15 -3.06
CA ALA A 121 13.45 12.36 -2.39
C ALA A 121 12.34 12.04 -1.37
N ALA A 122 11.37 11.21 -1.75
CA ALA A 122 10.29 10.79 -0.87
C ALA A 122 10.83 10.03 0.36
N LEU A 123 11.74 9.08 0.17
CA LEU A 123 12.38 8.36 1.27
C LEU A 123 13.14 9.32 2.20
N GLY A 124 13.95 10.22 1.63
CA GLY A 124 14.70 11.21 2.40
C GLY A 124 13.80 12.15 3.21
N THR A 125 12.68 12.58 2.63
CA THR A 125 11.67 13.39 3.32
C THR A 125 11.02 12.61 4.46
N VAL A 126 10.59 11.36 4.23
CA VAL A 126 9.98 10.53 5.28
C VAL A 126 10.94 10.31 6.44
N VAL A 127 12.19 9.93 6.15
CA VAL A 127 13.21 9.72 7.20
C VAL A 127 13.52 11.03 7.92
N GLY A 128 13.70 12.13 7.19
CA GLY A 128 13.99 13.44 7.76
C GLY A 128 12.88 13.96 8.67
N LEU A 129 11.61 13.84 8.26
CA LEU A 129 10.46 14.17 9.11
C LEU A 129 10.34 13.22 10.29
N GLY A 130 10.64 11.93 10.08
CA GLY A 130 10.66 10.92 11.13
C GLY A 130 11.60 11.27 12.29
N LEU A 131 12.74 11.90 12.01
CA LEU A 131 13.68 12.35 13.03
C LEU A 131 13.13 13.46 13.94
N LEU A 132 12.16 14.24 13.45
CA LEU A 132 11.51 15.30 14.22
C LEU A 132 10.46 14.77 15.21
N LEU A 133 10.06 13.50 15.07
CA LEU A 133 9.05 12.89 15.93
C LEU A 133 9.66 12.44 17.26
N GLY A 134 8.91 12.62 18.35
CA GLY A 134 9.24 12.03 19.65
C GLY A 134 9.07 10.50 19.66
N ALA A 135 9.73 9.83 20.60
CA ALA A 135 9.71 8.36 20.69
C ALA A 135 8.29 7.79 20.85
N GLY A 136 7.44 8.43 21.65
CA GLY A 136 6.04 8.03 21.82
C GLY A 136 5.25 8.11 20.52
N THR A 137 5.34 9.23 19.79
CA THR A 137 4.66 9.40 18.49
C THR A 137 5.19 8.41 17.46
N ALA A 138 6.50 8.15 17.45
CA ALA A 138 7.08 7.16 16.55
C ALA A 138 6.50 5.75 16.79
N ARG A 139 6.40 5.32 18.07
CA ARG A 139 5.78 4.02 18.40
C ARG A 139 4.30 3.98 18.06
N ALA A 140 3.54 5.05 18.31
CA ALA A 140 2.15 5.14 17.89
C ALA A 140 2.00 5.00 16.37
N LEU A 141 2.87 5.63 15.59
CA LEU A 141 2.84 5.48 14.14
C LEU A 141 3.20 4.05 13.68
N VAL A 142 4.15 3.39 14.35
CA VAL A 142 4.47 1.99 14.04
C VAL A 142 3.27 1.10 14.33
N ALA A 143 2.63 1.21 15.49
CA ALA A 143 1.43 0.43 15.83
C ALA A 143 0.28 0.70 14.85
N PHE A 144 0.02 1.97 14.53
CA PHE A 144 -0.98 2.34 13.52
C PHE A 144 -0.67 1.78 12.12
N ALA A 145 0.61 1.66 11.79
CA ALA A 145 1.05 1.21 10.49
C ALA A 145 0.85 -0.29 10.24
N GLY A 146 0.50 -1.11 11.24
CA GLY A 146 0.13 -2.50 11.00
C GLY A 146 -1.05 -2.57 10.02
N ASP A 147 -2.24 -2.22 10.50
CA ASP A 147 -3.46 -2.25 9.67
C ASP A 147 -3.45 -1.19 8.56
N ALA A 148 -2.91 0.01 8.80
CA ALA A 148 -2.83 1.03 7.76
C ALA A 148 -1.87 0.62 6.64
N GLY A 149 -0.74 -0.01 7.00
CA GLY A 149 0.22 -0.56 6.06
C GLY A 149 -0.36 -1.71 5.26
N ALA A 150 -1.12 -2.61 5.89
CA ALA A 150 -1.80 -3.68 5.17
C ALA A 150 -2.76 -3.16 4.10
N MET A 151 -3.54 -2.11 4.40
CA MET A 151 -4.42 -1.47 3.42
C MET A 151 -3.64 -0.83 2.26
N VAL A 152 -2.57 -0.08 2.56
CA VAL A 152 -1.75 0.60 1.55
C VAL A 152 -1.01 -0.42 0.68
N LEU A 153 -0.32 -1.38 1.28
CA LEU A 153 0.43 -2.43 0.58
C LEU A 153 -0.51 -3.34 -0.22
N GLY A 154 -1.68 -3.67 0.33
CA GLY A 154 -2.70 -4.42 -0.39
C GLY A 154 -3.17 -3.68 -1.63
N THR A 155 -3.44 -2.38 -1.51
CA THR A 155 -3.79 -1.50 -2.64
C THR A 155 -2.69 -1.42 -3.69
N LEU A 156 -1.43 -1.33 -3.27
CA LEU A 156 -0.27 -1.36 -4.18
C LEU A 156 -0.16 -2.71 -4.90
N GLY A 157 -0.41 -3.82 -4.20
CA GLY A 157 -0.49 -5.17 -4.75
C GLY A 157 -1.54 -5.27 -5.86
N VAL A 158 -2.75 -4.78 -5.60
CA VAL A 158 -3.82 -4.69 -6.61
C VAL A 158 -3.40 -3.80 -7.79
N CYS A 159 -2.74 -2.66 -7.53
CA CYS A 159 -2.27 -1.77 -8.58
C CYS A 159 -1.28 -2.42 -9.56
N THR A 160 -0.61 -3.52 -9.19
CA THR A 160 0.32 -4.21 -10.08
C THR A 160 -0.34 -4.76 -11.34
N VAL A 161 -1.65 -5.01 -11.31
CA VAL A 161 -2.46 -5.43 -12.47
C VAL A 161 -2.40 -4.40 -13.61
N PHE A 162 -2.22 -3.11 -13.30
CA PHE A 162 -2.12 -2.02 -14.28
C PHE A 162 -0.68 -1.76 -14.75
N SER A 163 0.25 -2.65 -14.45
CA SER A 163 1.64 -2.51 -14.88
C SER A 163 1.77 -2.58 -16.39
N GLY A 164 2.52 -1.65 -16.96
CA GLY A 164 2.77 -1.57 -18.41
C GLY A 164 3.61 -2.73 -18.95
N GLU A 165 3.69 -2.80 -20.27
CA GLU A 165 4.32 -3.86 -21.06
C GLU A 165 5.77 -4.15 -20.67
N SER A 166 6.54 -3.12 -20.30
CA SER A 166 7.93 -3.26 -19.89
C SER A 166 8.13 -3.76 -18.46
N SER A 167 7.05 -3.93 -17.68
CA SER A 167 7.12 -4.32 -16.28
C SER A 167 7.18 -5.84 -16.12
N ARG A 168 8.05 -6.30 -15.22
CA ARG A 168 8.08 -7.73 -14.83
C ARG A 168 6.78 -8.18 -14.17
N PHE A 169 6.05 -7.27 -13.52
CA PHE A 169 4.75 -7.59 -12.93
C PHE A 169 3.70 -7.98 -13.98
N ARG A 170 3.80 -7.46 -15.21
CA ARG A 170 2.84 -7.80 -16.28
C ARG A 170 3.03 -9.24 -16.78
N HIS A 171 4.23 -9.77 -16.67
CA HIS A 171 4.58 -11.06 -17.24
C HIS A 171 4.37 -12.20 -16.23
N GLY A 172 3.57 -13.19 -16.61
CA GLY A 172 3.31 -14.39 -15.81
C GLY A 172 2.27 -14.20 -14.70
N ALA A 173 2.33 -15.07 -13.69
CA ALA A 173 1.30 -15.18 -12.64
C ALA A 173 1.44 -14.17 -11.49
N LEU A 174 2.54 -13.40 -11.43
CA LEU A 174 2.88 -12.58 -10.27
C LEU A 174 1.82 -11.51 -9.96
N ARG A 175 1.35 -10.76 -10.96
CA ARG A 175 0.27 -9.76 -10.78
C ARG A 175 -1.03 -10.37 -10.25
N TRP A 176 -1.31 -11.62 -10.61
CA TRP A 176 -2.53 -12.30 -10.19
C TRP A 176 -2.43 -12.76 -8.74
N GLY A 177 -1.27 -13.28 -8.33
CA GLY A 177 -0.99 -13.55 -6.91
C GLY A 177 -1.06 -12.28 -6.06
N LEU A 178 -0.42 -11.19 -6.51
CA LEU A 178 -0.46 -9.90 -5.81
C LEU A 178 -1.85 -9.26 -5.79
N LEU A 179 -2.66 -9.46 -6.83
CA LEU A 179 -4.07 -9.05 -6.84
C LEU A 179 -4.85 -9.77 -5.73
N VAL A 180 -4.72 -11.09 -5.63
CA VAL A 180 -5.43 -11.89 -4.63
C VAL A 180 -4.97 -11.51 -3.22
N ILE A 181 -3.66 -11.52 -2.97
CA ILE A 181 -3.08 -11.16 -1.67
C ILE A 181 -3.50 -9.74 -1.30
N GLY A 182 -3.40 -8.80 -2.23
CA GLY A 182 -3.69 -7.40 -1.96
C GLY A 182 -5.17 -7.11 -1.72
N ALA A 183 -6.06 -7.73 -2.51
CA ALA A 183 -7.50 -7.60 -2.30
C ALA A 183 -7.95 -8.24 -0.98
N ALA A 184 -7.39 -9.41 -0.64
CA ALA A 184 -7.61 -10.09 0.63
C ALA A 184 -7.16 -9.25 1.83
N ALA A 185 -5.91 -8.80 1.85
CA ALA A 185 -5.38 -8.01 2.96
C ALA A 185 -6.13 -6.68 3.15
N PHE A 186 -6.41 -5.97 2.04
CA PHE A 186 -7.20 -4.74 2.09
C PHE A 186 -8.62 -5.00 2.63
N SER A 187 -9.32 -5.99 2.08
CA SER A 187 -10.73 -6.23 2.41
C SER A 187 -10.90 -6.76 3.83
N ASP A 188 -9.95 -7.54 4.34
CA ASP A 188 -9.92 -8.01 5.73
C ASP A 188 -9.93 -6.81 6.69
N VAL A 189 -8.87 -6.01 6.63
CA VAL A 189 -8.66 -4.87 7.52
C VAL A 189 -9.76 -3.82 7.35
N ALA A 190 -10.09 -3.46 6.10
CA ALA A 190 -11.13 -2.47 5.83
C ALA A 190 -12.50 -2.91 6.35
N SER A 191 -12.85 -4.20 6.27
CA SER A 191 -14.13 -4.72 6.77
C SER A 191 -14.21 -4.64 8.28
N THR A 192 -13.14 -5.02 9.00
CA THR A 192 -13.05 -4.91 10.46
C THR A 192 -13.31 -3.47 10.92
N TRP A 193 -12.56 -2.51 10.38
CA TRP A 193 -12.73 -1.10 10.74
C TRP A 193 -14.05 -0.49 10.25
N TRP A 194 -14.62 -1.01 9.16
CA TRP A 194 -15.95 -0.62 8.69
C TRP A 194 -17.06 -1.06 9.64
N ALA A 195 -16.95 -2.27 10.21
CA ALA A 195 -17.87 -2.81 11.22
C ALA A 195 -17.73 -2.05 12.55
N ALA A 196 -16.49 -1.77 12.98
CA ALA A 196 -16.16 -1.04 14.20
C ALA A 196 -16.81 0.35 14.34
N ARG A 197 -17.20 0.99 13.23
CA ARG A 197 -18.02 2.22 13.25
C ARG A 197 -19.33 2.05 14.01
N ARG A 198 -19.99 0.91 13.86
CA ARG A 198 -21.35 0.66 14.37
C ARG A 198 -21.33 -0.24 15.59
N ASP A 199 -20.31 -1.08 15.72
CA ASP A 199 -20.12 -1.98 16.83
C ASP A 199 -18.71 -1.83 17.40
N PRO A 200 -18.53 -1.08 18.50
CA PRO A 200 -17.23 -0.94 19.15
C PRO A 200 -16.59 -2.27 19.57
N GLY A 201 -17.37 -3.35 19.73
CA GLY A 201 -16.87 -4.68 20.04
C GLY A 201 -16.03 -5.31 18.92
N GLU A 202 -16.12 -4.77 17.70
CA GLU A 202 -15.30 -5.20 16.55
C GLU A 202 -13.91 -4.56 16.54
N ILE A 203 -13.63 -3.59 17.42
CA ILE A 203 -12.27 -3.05 17.57
C ILE A 203 -11.41 -4.16 18.18
N PRO A 204 -10.26 -4.52 17.57
CA PRO A 204 -9.43 -5.63 18.02
C PRO A 204 -8.61 -5.25 19.27
N LEU A 205 -9.29 -4.94 20.38
CA LEU A 205 -8.69 -4.63 21.67
C LEU A 205 -8.31 -5.91 22.44
N GLY A 206 -7.46 -5.76 23.45
CA GLY A 206 -6.98 -6.84 24.31
C GLY A 206 -5.57 -7.31 23.98
N GLN A 207 -5.26 -8.51 24.45
CA GLN A 207 -3.95 -9.14 24.28
C GLN A 207 -3.92 -10.01 23.02
N ILE A 208 -2.77 -10.02 22.36
CA ILE A 208 -2.47 -10.97 21.28
C ILE A 208 -1.89 -12.26 21.85
N GLU A 209 -1.95 -13.34 21.07
CA GLU A 209 -1.52 -14.69 21.49
C GLU A 209 -0.04 -14.75 21.97
N SER A 210 0.80 -13.80 21.54
CA SER A 210 2.19 -13.68 21.99
C SER A 210 2.36 -13.00 23.36
N GLY A 211 1.26 -12.64 24.05
CA GLY A 211 1.25 -12.06 25.39
C GLY A 211 1.42 -10.52 25.44
N GLY A 212 1.53 -9.86 24.28
CA GLY A 212 1.54 -8.39 24.17
C GLY A 212 0.14 -7.79 24.03
N LEU A 213 0.05 -6.46 24.09
CA LEU A 213 -1.15 -5.72 23.68
C LEU A 213 -1.30 -5.75 22.16
N SER A 214 -2.54 -5.82 21.67
CA SER A 214 -2.83 -5.55 20.25
C SER A 214 -2.49 -4.11 19.89
N ASP A 215 -2.26 -3.82 18.61
CA ASP A 215 -1.97 -2.45 18.16
C ASP A 215 -3.05 -1.44 18.55
N ALA A 216 -4.33 -1.84 18.44
CA ALA A 216 -5.45 -1.01 18.83
C ALA A 216 -5.37 -0.68 20.33
N SER A 217 -5.03 -1.67 21.16
CA SER A 217 -4.84 -1.49 22.60
C SER A 217 -3.64 -0.62 22.91
N VAL A 218 -2.50 -0.80 22.21
CA VAL A 218 -1.32 0.08 22.34
C VAL A 218 -1.70 1.53 22.04
N LEU A 219 -2.46 1.77 20.97
CA LEU A 219 -2.89 3.12 20.58
C LEU A 219 -3.85 3.76 21.59
N VAL A 220 -4.81 3.00 22.10
CA VAL A 220 -5.81 3.51 23.06
C VAL A 220 -5.21 3.63 24.46
N GLU A 221 -4.64 2.56 24.99
CA GLU A 221 -4.22 2.45 26.39
C GLU A 221 -2.89 3.14 26.65
N THR A 222 -1.93 3.06 25.71
CA THR A 222 -0.59 3.65 25.91
C THR A 222 -0.48 5.05 25.33
N HIS A 223 -1.12 5.31 24.17
CA HIS A 223 -1.03 6.59 23.47
C HIS A 223 -2.28 7.47 23.63
N GLY A 224 -3.29 7.04 24.38
CA GLY A 224 -4.46 7.84 24.74
C GLY A 224 -5.36 8.20 23.56
N TRP A 225 -5.32 7.41 22.47
CA TRP A 225 -6.23 7.64 21.35
C TRP A 225 -7.65 7.25 21.76
N THR A 226 -8.63 8.04 21.35
CA THR A 226 -10.03 7.62 21.48
C THR A 226 -10.34 6.56 20.43
N GLU A 227 -11.19 5.59 20.78
CA GLU A 227 -11.68 4.56 19.85
C GLU A 227 -12.29 5.18 18.58
N GLN A 228 -13.05 6.27 18.74
CA GLN A 228 -13.63 7.01 17.61
C GLN A 228 -12.56 7.60 16.68
N ALA A 229 -11.49 8.17 17.23
CA ALA A 229 -10.38 8.69 16.43
C ALA A 229 -9.62 7.55 15.73
N LEU A 230 -9.45 6.42 16.41
CA LEU A 230 -8.80 5.23 15.87
C LEU A 230 -9.57 4.70 14.64
N VAL A 231 -10.87 4.42 14.80
CA VAL A 231 -11.75 3.96 13.72
C VAL A 231 -11.78 4.98 12.58
N GLY A 232 -11.95 6.27 12.90
CA GLY A 232 -11.98 7.34 11.90
C GLY A 232 -10.71 7.40 11.06
N ARG A 233 -9.53 7.27 11.67
CA ARG A 233 -8.24 7.30 10.97
C ARG A 233 -8.07 6.11 10.02
N TYR A 234 -8.43 4.90 10.45
CA TYR A 234 -8.36 3.72 9.56
C TYR A 234 -9.36 3.81 8.41
N LEU A 235 -10.57 4.32 8.65
CA LEU A 235 -11.55 4.55 7.58
C LEU A 235 -11.08 5.60 6.57
N VAL A 236 -10.38 6.64 7.02
CA VAL A 236 -9.74 7.60 6.11
C VAL A 236 -8.68 6.92 5.25
N VAL A 237 -7.82 6.08 5.83
CA VAL A 237 -6.82 5.32 5.07
C VAL A 237 -7.49 4.40 4.04
N ALA A 238 -8.53 3.66 4.45
CA ALA A 238 -9.30 2.80 3.55
C ALA A 238 -9.92 3.60 2.38
N GLY A 239 -10.53 4.75 2.68
CA GLY A 239 -11.13 5.63 1.69
C GLY A 239 -10.11 6.20 0.70
N LEU A 240 -8.94 6.65 1.20
CA LEU A 240 -7.85 7.15 0.35
C LEU A 240 -7.30 6.05 -0.56
N CYS A 241 -7.14 4.83 -0.04
CA CYS A 241 -6.71 3.67 -0.83
C CYS A 241 -7.70 3.34 -1.96
N LEU A 242 -9.00 3.28 -1.65
CA LEU A 242 -10.04 3.05 -2.65
C LEU A 242 -10.12 4.17 -3.69
N ALA A 243 -9.99 5.43 -3.26
CA ALA A 243 -10.00 6.57 -4.17
C ALA A 243 -8.79 6.53 -5.13
N ALA A 244 -7.59 6.27 -4.60
CA ALA A 244 -6.39 6.11 -5.41
C ALA A 244 -6.54 4.95 -6.40
N LEU A 245 -7.04 3.79 -5.95
CA LEU A 245 -7.28 2.64 -6.80
C LEU A 245 -8.32 2.92 -7.89
N ALA A 246 -9.42 3.62 -7.56
CA ALA A 246 -10.44 4.01 -8.51
C ALA A 246 -9.88 4.94 -9.59
N VAL A 247 -9.04 5.91 -9.22
CA VAL A 247 -8.33 6.78 -10.18
C VAL A 247 -7.43 5.97 -11.09
N VAL A 248 -6.62 5.05 -10.55
CA VAL A 248 -5.73 4.21 -11.36
C VAL A 248 -6.54 3.31 -12.30
N TRP A 249 -7.58 2.63 -11.79
CA TRP A 249 -8.46 1.77 -12.58
C TRP A 249 -9.16 2.54 -13.71
N MET A 250 -9.67 3.74 -13.42
CA MET A 250 -10.31 4.60 -14.41
C MET A 250 -9.33 5.01 -15.52
N LEU A 251 -8.13 5.45 -15.16
CA LEU A 251 -7.13 5.97 -16.11
C LEU A 251 -6.41 4.87 -16.90
N ARG A 252 -6.20 3.69 -16.29
CA ARG A 252 -5.35 2.62 -16.84
C ARG A 252 -6.10 1.41 -17.40
N ALA A 253 -7.42 1.33 -17.20
CA ALA A 253 -8.23 0.25 -17.72
C ALA A 253 -9.53 0.74 -18.36
N LEU A 254 -10.38 1.45 -17.62
CA LEU A 254 -11.70 1.83 -18.12
C LEU A 254 -11.64 2.81 -19.30
N ARG A 255 -10.89 3.91 -19.17
CA ARG A 255 -10.78 4.93 -20.22
C ARG A 255 -10.17 4.36 -21.52
N PRO A 256 -9.04 3.61 -21.50
CA PRO A 256 -8.51 2.97 -22.69
C PRO A 256 -9.51 2.01 -23.35
N LEU A 257 -10.27 1.24 -22.55
CA LEU A 257 -11.25 0.30 -23.08
C LEU A 257 -12.41 1.00 -23.80
N LEU A 258 -12.91 2.10 -23.24
CA LEU A 258 -13.94 2.91 -23.87
C LEU A 258 -13.42 3.54 -25.17
N GLN A 259 -12.16 3.98 -25.21
CA GLN A 259 -11.51 4.52 -26.40
C GLN A 259 -11.26 3.46 -27.49
N ALA A 260 -11.04 2.21 -27.12
CA ALA A 260 -10.86 1.12 -28.08
C ALA A 260 -12.18 0.65 -28.72
N ARG A 261 -13.33 1.04 -28.15
CA ARG A 261 -14.67 0.63 -28.59
C ARG A 261 -15.44 1.70 -29.38
N GLY A 262 -15.02 2.96 -29.31
CA GLY A 262 -15.62 4.08 -30.03
C GLY A 262 -14.75 4.53 -31.19
#